data_AF-A0A820GVT9-F1
#
_entry.id   AF-A0A820GVT9-F1
#
_cell.length_a   1.000
_cell.length_b   1.000
_cell.length_c   1.000
_cell.angle_alpha   90.00
_cell.angle_beta   90.00
_cell.angle_gamma   90.00
#
_symmetry.space_group_name_H-M   'P 1'
#
loop_
_entity.id
_entity.type
_entity.pdbx_description
1 polymer ?
#
loop_
_entity_poly.entity_id
_entity_poly.type
_entity_poly.pdbx_seq_one_letter_code
_entity_poly.pdbx_strand_id
1 'polypeptide(L)'
;MLLDILSSLPNIESLKLSCIPVFQLESLSIEDVKNRLPVSAINKITNVKLGQVTKEQEEQQIQFFINLCPHIQYLEIDCMSDTDVPSLMKLILMNRRTRIPNLCYLCFIIPIADENVVRTLAMTIDAETVNDNYTIQRSGNRISVQWKL
;
A
#
# COMPACT_ATOMS: atom_id res chain seq x y z
N MET A 1 9.25 -2.90 -18.29
CA MET A 1 8.70 -1.54 -18.50
C MET A 1 8.68 -0.71 -17.22
N LEU A 2 7.98 -1.09 -16.14
CA LEU A 2 7.99 -0.32 -14.88
C LEU A 2 9.40 -0.24 -14.24
N LEU A 3 10.10 -1.38 -14.13
CA LEU A 3 11.45 -1.41 -13.56
C LEU A 3 12.46 -0.59 -14.39
N ASP A 4 12.31 -0.54 -15.71
CA ASP A 4 13.20 0.23 -16.58
C ASP A 4 12.97 1.74 -16.44
N ILE A 5 11.73 2.15 -16.18
CA ILE A 5 11.38 3.54 -15.87
C ILE A 5 11.96 3.92 -14.50
N LEU A 6 11.77 3.07 -13.49
CA LEU A 6 12.27 3.31 -12.14
C LEU A 6 13.82 3.33 -12.10
N SER A 7 14.50 2.49 -12.87
CA SER A 7 15.97 2.51 -12.95
C SER A 7 16.51 3.81 -13.57
N SER A 8 15.75 4.41 -14.48
CA SER A 8 16.08 5.68 -15.15
C SER A 8 15.77 6.91 -14.28
N LEU A 9 15.05 6.74 -13.16
CA LEU A 9 14.57 7.83 -12.31
C LEU A 9 15.00 7.61 -10.85
N PRO A 10 16.31 7.69 -10.54
CA PRO A 10 16.89 7.25 -9.27
C PRO A 10 16.57 8.14 -8.06
N ASN A 11 15.81 9.23 -8.25
CA ASN A 11 15.46 10.22 -7.22
C ASN A 11 13.94 10.38 -7.05
N ILE A 12 13.14 9.40 -7.49
CA ILE A 12 11.70 9.44 -7.26
C ILE A 12 11.40 9.22 -5.78
N GLU A 13 10.60 10.13 -5.21
CA GLU A 13 10.06 10.02 -3.85
C GLU A 13 8.59 9.59 -3.84
N SER A 14 7.87 9.79 -4.95
CA SER A 14 6.45 9.46 -5.08
C SER A 14 6.14 8.67 -6.34
N LEU A 15 5.44 7.55 -6.15
CA LEU A 15 4.97 6.68 -7.21
C LEU A 15 3.44 6.65 -7.20
N LYS A 16 2.83 7.07 -8.31
CA LYS A 16 1.39 6.91 -8.54
C LYS A 16 1.16 6.02 -9.75
N LEU A 17 0.36 4.98 -9.58
CA LEU A 17 0.06 4.02 -10.63
C LEU A 17 -1.45 3.78 -10.67
N SER A 18 -2.06 3.99 -11.84
CA SER A 18 -3.51 3.89 -12.01
C SER A 18 -4.00 2.46 -12.31
N CYS A 19 -3.09 1.58 -12.77
CA CYS A 19 -3.35 0.16 -13.04
C CYS A 19 -2.00 -0.53 -13.31
N ILE A 20 -1.74 -1.71 -12.73
CA ILE A 20 -0.64 -2.58 -13.14
C ILE A 20 -1.22 -3.76 -13.93
N PRO A 21 -0.78 -3.99 -15.18
CA PRO A 21 -1.16 -5.20 -15.91
C PRO A 21 -0.65 -6.46 -15.20
N VAL A 22 -1.53 -7.44 -14.96
CA VAL A 22 -1.26 -8.72 -14.26
C VAL A 22 0.00 -9.43 -14.75
N PHE A 23 0.25 -9.39 -16.05
CA PHE A 23 1.41 -10.05 -16.67
C PHE A 23 2.76 -9.53 -16.14
N GLN A 24 2.81 -8.33 -15.57
CA GLN A 24 4.00 -7.79 -14.92
C GLN A 24 4.17 -8.24 -13.46
N LEU A 25 3.09 -8.65 -12.78
CA LEU A 25 3.12 -9.09 -11.38
C LEU A 25 3.52 -10.55 -11.26
N GLU A 26 2.99 -11.41 -12.13
CA GLU A 26 3.26 -12.85 -12.12
C GLU A 26 4.69 -13.20 -12.59
N SER A 27 5.36 -12.29 -13.30
CA SER A 27 6.68 -12.52 -13.91
C SER A 27 7.86 -11.92 -13.14
N LEU A 28 7.63 -11.19 -12.06
CA LEU A 28 8.69 -10.49 -11.33
C LEU A 28 8.91 -11.13 -9.96
N SER A 29 9.95 -11.96 -9.85
CA SER A 29 10.44 -12.38 -8.55
C SER A 29 11.08 -11.19 -7.81
N ILE A 30 11.15 -11.26 -6.48
CA ILE A 30 11.86 -10.26 -5.67
C ILE A 30 13.34 -10.15 -6.10
N GLU A 31 13.92 -11.26 -6.55
CA GLU A 31 15.30 -11.31 -7.07
C GLU A 31 15.43 -10.54 -8.39
N ASP A 32 14.45 -10.66 -9.29
CA ASP A 32 14.43 -9.90 -10.54
C ASP A 32 14.34 -8.39 -10.28
N VAL A 33 13.56 -7.97 -9.28
CA VAL A 33 13.47 -6.56 -8.88
C VAL A 33 14.80 -6.06 -8.35
N LYS A 34 15.45 -6.82 -7.45
CA LYS A 34 16.77 -6.46 -6.87
C LYS A 34 17.88 -6.44 -7.90
N ASN A 35 17.84 -7.32 -8.90
CA ASN A 35 18.84 -7.41 -9.95
C ASN A 35 18.72 -6.28 -10.98
N ARG A 36 17.50 -5.76 -11.20
CA ARG A 36 17.22 -4.74 -12.23
C ARG A 36 17.20 -3.32 -11.70
N LEU A 37 16.88 -3.13 -10.42
CA LEU A 37 16.81 -1.82 -9.81
C LEU A 37 17.97 -1.62 -8.83
N PRO A 38 18.80 -0.58 -9.00
CA PRO A 38 19.77 -0.25 -7.98
C PRO A 38 19.04 0.08 -6.67
N VAL A 39 19.56 -0.44 -5.56
CA VAL A 39 18.99 -0.27 -4.21
C VAL A 39 18.70 1.21 -3.89
N SER A 40 19.51 2.13 -4.42
CA SER A 40 19.35 3.58 -4.27
C SER A 40 18.08 4.16 -4.94
N ALA A 41 17.58 3.55 -6.01
CA ALA A 41 16.36 3.98 -6.69
C ALA A 41 15.10 3.49 -5.95
N ILE A 42 15.15 2.29 -5.39
CA ILE A 42 14.07 1.66 -4.62
C ILE A 42 13.88 2.36 -3.27
N ASN A 43 14.98 2.71 -2.60
CA ASN A 43 14.92 3.15 -1.20
C ASN A 43 14.38 4.57 -1.00
N LYS A 44 14.22 5.36 -2.07
CA LYS A 44 13.76 6.75 -1.97
C LYS A 44 12.24 6.91 -2.07
N ILE A 45 11.53 5.90 -2.56
CA ILE A 45 10.08 5.98 -2.74
C ILE A 45 9.41 5.85 -1.37
N THR A 46 8.89 6.97 -0.87
CA THR A 46 8.19 7.06 0.43
C THR A 46 6.68 7.21 0.27
N ASN A 47 6.21 7.69 -0.88
CA ASN A 47 4.80 7.94 -1.15
C ASN A 47 4.29 7.05 -2.30
N VAL A 48 3.39 6.11 -2.02
CA VAL A 48 2.82 5.22 -3.03
C VAL A 48 1.31 5.42 -3.12
N LYS A 49 0.80 5.55 -4.35
CA LYS A 49 -0.63 5.69 -4.65
C LYS A 49 -1.05 4.67 -5.70
N LEU A 50 -1.99 3.79 -5.32
CA LEU A 50 -2.48 2.69 -6.14
C LEU A 50 -3.92 2.98 -6.56
N GLY A 51 -4.12 3.21 -7.85
CA GLY A 51 -5.42 3.40 -8.47
C GLY A 51 -6.01 2.09 -8.97
N GLN A 52 -7.33 1.98 -8.93
CA GLN A 52 -8.13 0.90 -9.55
C GLN A 52 -7.63 -0.51 -9.21
N VAL A 53 -7.33 -0.77 -7.94
CA VAL A 53 -6.96 -2.10 -7.49
C VAL A 53 -8.18 -3.00 -7.60
N THR A 54 -8.15 -3.98 -8.50
CA THR A 54 -9.25 -4.93 -8.67
C THR A 54 -9.12 -6.04 -7.63
N LYS A 55 -10.27 -6.55 -7.16
CA LYS A 55 -10.34 -7.60 -6.13
C LYS A 55 -9.49 -8.84 -6.47
N GLU A 56 -9.43 -9.23 -7.74
CA GLU A 56 -8.66 -10.40 -8.19
C GLU A 56 -7.15 -10.20 -8.06
N GLN A 57 -6.67 -8.96 -7.98
CA GLN A 57 -5.25 -8.60 -8.08
C GLN A 57 -4.75 -7.85 -6.84
N GLU A 58 -5.63 -7.57 -5.88
CA GLU A 58 -5.36 -6.64 -4.80
C GLU A 58 -4.17 -7.06 -3.93
N GLU A 59 -4.15 -8.33 -3.55
CA GLU A 59 -3.11 -8.89 -2.71
C GLU A 59 -1.76 -8.91 -3.44
N GLN A 60 -1.74 -9.38 -4.69
CA GLN A 60 -0.54 -9.47 -5.51
C GLN A 60 0.06 -8.08 -5.80
N GLN A 61 -0.78 -7.11 -6.14
CA GLN A 61 -0.35 -5.73 -6.40
C GLN A 61 0.26 -5.12 -5.14
N ILE A 62 -0.45 -5.17 -4.01
CA ILE A 62 0.03 -4.58 -2.76
C ILE A 62 1.32 -5.28 -2.32
N GLN A 63 1.38 -6.61 -2.38
CA GLN A 63 2.57 -7.36 -1.99
C GLN A 63 3.78 -7.02 -2.88
N PHE A 64 3.55 -6.84 -4.19
CA PHE A 64 4.58 -6.36 -5.11
C PHE A 64 5.13 -4.99 -4.69
N PHE A 65 4.27 -4.03 -4.37
CA PHE A 65 4.71 -2.69 -3.95
C PHE A 65 5.42 -2.66 -2.62
N ILE A 66 4.95 -3.45 -1.67
CA ILE A 66 5.61 -3.62 -0.37
C ILE A 66 7.05 -4.12 -0.57
N ASN A 67 7.27 -5.02 -1.53
CA ASN A 67 8.61 -5.51 -1.85
C ASN A 67 9.43 -4.49 -2.65
N LEU A 68 8.77 -3.76 -3.55
CA LEU A 68 9.41 -2.78 -4.44
C LEU A 68 9.79 -1.49 -3.70
N CYS A 69 9.09 -1.11 -2.64
CA CYS A 69 9.26 0.16 -1.93
C CYS A 69 9.29 -0.08 -0.40
N PRO A 70 10.40 -0.61 0.17
CA PRO A 70 10.45 -0.98 1.58
C PRO A 70 10.43 0.23 2.53
N HIS A 71 10.65 1.45 2.02
CA HIS A 71 10.67 2.69 2.79
C HIS A 71 9.37 3.51 2.66
N ILE A 72 8.27 2.89 2.24
CA ILE A 72 6.95 3.54 2.21
C ILE A 72 6.64 4.15 3.59
N GLN A 73 6.25 5.42 3.57
CA GLN A 73 5.71 6.17 4.71
C GLN A 73 4.23 6.47 4.52
N TYR A 74 3.82 6.72 3.27
CA TYR A 74 2.46 7.02 2.86
C TYR A 74 1.98 6.02 1.79
N LEU A 75 0.87 5.35 2.05
CA LEU A 75 0.19 4.48 1.09
C LEU A 75 -1.25 4.95 0.88
N GLU A 76 -1.64 5.17 -0.37
CA GLU A 76 -3.03 5.46 -0.77
C GLU A 76 -3.51 4.39 -1.74
N ILE A 77 -4.71 3.87 -1.52
CA ILE A 77 -5.31 2.80 -2.30
C ILE A 77 -6.73 3.21 -2.69
N ASP A 78 -7.00 3.23 -3.98
CA ASP A 78 -8.36 3.36 -4.53
C ASP A 78 -9.01 1.98 -4.53
N CYS A 79 -9.92 1.77 -3.58
CA CYS A 79 -10.72 0.56 -3.48
C CYS A 79 -11.94 0.67 -4.39
N MET A 80 -12.27 -0.43 -5.08
CA MET A 80 -13.49 -0.50 -5.88
C MET A 80 -14.74 -0.73 -5.02
N SER A 81 -14.56 -1.34 -3.84
CA SER A 81 -15.61 -1.67 -2.88
C SER A 81 -15.13 -1.47 -1.44
N ASP A 82 -16.05 -1.17 -0.54
CA ASP A 82 -15.79 -1.13 0.91
C ASP A 82 -15.54 -2.53 1.49
N THR A 83 -16.06 -3.57 0.86
CA THR A 83 -15.88 -4.98 1.26
C THR A 83 -14.43 -5.46 1.24
N ASP A 84 -13.58 -4.81 0.44
CA ASP A 84 -12.19 -5.20 0.22
C ASP A 84 -11.25 -4.55 1.26
N VAL A 85 -11.70 -3.47 1.89
CA VAL A 85 -10.90 -2.68 2.84
C VAL A 85 -10.38 -3.51 4.03
N PRO A 86 -11.16 -4.43 4.66
CA PRO A 86 -10.66 -5.24 5.76
C PRO A 86 -9.57 -6.25 5.36
N SER A 87 -9.69 -6.91 4.20
CA SER A 87 -8.65 -7.85 3.72
C SER A 87 -7.35 -7.11 3.44
N LEU A 88 -7.46 -5.94 2.79
CA LEU A 88 -6.32 -5.09 2.51
C LEU A 88 -5.64 -4.57 3.78
N MET A 89 -6.43 -4.13 4.75
CA MET A 89 -5.89 -3.69 6.04
C MET A 89 -5.07 -4.81 6.71
N LYS A 90 -5.59 -6.04 6.76
CA LYS A 90 -4.87 -7.18 7.34
C LYS A 90 -3.54 -7.43 6.62
N LEU A 91 -3.55 -7.47 5.29
CA LEU A 91 -2.34 -7.66 4.49
C LEU A 91 -1.29 -6.57 4.79
N ILE A 92 -1.71 -5.32 4.86
CA ILE A 92 -0.82 -4.19 5.15
C ILE A 92 -0.27 -4.29 6.58
N LEU A 93 -1.10 -4.59 7.57
CA LEU A 93 -0.68 -4.74 8.96
C LEU A 93 0.33 -5.89 9.13
N MET A 94 0.12 -7.04 8.48
CA MET A 94 1.05 -8.17 8.49
C MET A 94 2.44 -7.79 7.94
N ASN A 95 2.47 -6.93 6.93
CA ASN A 95 3.71 -6.46 6.30
C ASN A 95 4.29 -5.21 6.99
N ARG A 96 3.51 -4.47 7.77
CA ARG A 96 3.94 -3.21 8.39
C ARG A 96 5.13 -3.40 9.32
N ARG A 97 5.16 -4.44 10.13
CA ARG A 97 6.26 -4.67 11.08
C ARG A 97 7.53 -5.20 10.44
N THR A 98 7.43 -5.85 9.28
CA THR A 98 8.53 -6.65 8.71
C THR A 98 9.07 -6.11 7.39
N ARG A 99 8.22 -5.54 6.54
CA ARG A 99 8.58 -5.09 5.19
C ARG A 99 8.45 -3.58 4.97
N ILE A 100 7.50 -2.93 5.63
CA ILE A 100 7.29 -1.46 5.56
C ILE A 100 7.23 -0.81 6.95
N PRO A 101 8.28 -0.93 7.78
CA PRO A 101 8.29 -0.43 9.17
C PRO A 101 8.07 1.08 9.28
N ASN A 102 8.30 1.84 8.21
CA ASN A 102 8.16 3.29 8.19
C ASN A 102 6.74 3.75 7.84
N LEU A 103 5.81 2.84 7.53
CA LEU A 103 4.44 3.19 7.17
C LEU A 103 3.75 3.86 8.36
N CYS A 104 3.52 5.16 8.24
CA CYS A 104 2.86 5.99 9.25
C CYS A 104 1.51 6.52 8.78
N TYR A 105 1.22 6.49 7.47
CA TYR A 105 -0.04 6.96 6.92
C TYR A 105 -0.58 5.99 5.85
N LEU A 106 -1.82 5.54 6.02
CA LEU A 106 -2.55 4.72 5.07
C LEU A 106 -3.88 5.41 4.74
N CYS A 107 -4.22 5.50 3.45
CA CYS A 107 -5.47 6.08 2.99
C CYS A 107 -6.19 5.12 2.05
N PHE A 108 -7.45 4.86 2.32
CA PHE A 108 -8.37 4.19 1.40
C PHE A 108 -9.30 5.22 0.78
N ILE A 109 -9.39 5.23 -0.55
CA ILE A 109 -10.44 5.95 -1.27
C ILE A 109 -11.50 4.93 -1.66
N ILE A 110 -12.71 5.09 -1.13
CA ILE A 110 -13.78 4.09 -1.22
C ILE A 110 -15.05 4.79 -1.75
N PRO A 111 -15.67 4.34 -2.85
CA PRO A 111 -16.81 5.01 -3.47
C PRO A 111 -17.96 5.33 -2.50
N ILE A 112 -18.22 4.41 -1.57
CA ILE A 112 -19.25 4.53 -0.53
C ILE A 112 -18.58 4.28 0.83
N ALA A 113 -17.72 5.20 1.27
CA ALA A 113 -17.23 5.17 2.64
C ALA A 113 -18.36 5.57 3.60
N ASP A 114 -18.56 4.81 4.68
CA ASP A 114 -19.47 5.16 5.78
C ASP A 114 -18.80 4.95 7.16
N GLU A 115 -19.52 5.21 8.25
CA GLU A 115 -19.01 5.01 9.62
C GLU A 115 -18.86 3.53 9.99
N ASN A 116 -19.57 2.61 9.30
CA ASN A 116 -19.42 1.18 9.53
C ASN A 116 -18.08 0.70 9.00
N VAL A 117 -17.61 1.23 7.87
CA VAL A 117 -16.25 0.93 7.36
C VAL A 117 -15.19 1.41 8.36
N VAL A 118 -15.34 2.62 8.91
CA VAL A 118 -14.43 3.15 9.95
C VAL A 118 -14.39 2.23 11.17
N ARG A 119 -15.55 1.81 11.68
CA ARG A 119 -15.65 0.89 12.81
C ARG A 119 -15.02 -0.49 12.51
N THR A 120 -15.27 -1.01 11.31
CA THR A 120 -14.72 -2.30 10.86
C THR A 120 -13.19 -2.24 10.76
N LEU A 121 -12.65 -1.13 10.26
CA LEU A 121 -11.21 -0.89 10.22
C LEU A 121 -10.59 -0.82 11.60
N ALA A 122 -11.20 -0.07 12.53
CA ALA A 122 -10.74 0.01 13.91
C ALA A 122 -10.68 -1.38 14.55
N MET A 123 -11.77 -2.15 14.45
CA MET A 123 -11.81 -3.54 14.95
C MET A 123 -10.74 -4.43 14.31
N THR A 124 -10.46 -4.25 13.02
CA THR A 124 -9.42 -4.99 12.31
C THR A 124 -8.03 -4.64 12.83
N ILE A 125 -7.74 -3.35 13.04
CA ILE A 125 -6.45 -2.91 13.58
C ILE A 125 -6.28 -3.40 15.03
N ASP A 126 -7.30 -3.24 15.86
CA ASP A 126 -7.27 -3.66 17.27
C ASP A 126 -7.07 -5.19 17.42
N ALA A 127 -7.59 -5.98 16.48
CA ALA A 127 -7.41 -7.43 16.47
C ALA A 127 -5.98 -7.86 16.08
N GLU A 128 -5.35 -7.12 15.16
CA GLU A 128 -4.04 -7.47 14.60
C GLU A 128 -2.86 -6.78 15.33
N THR A 129 -3.13 -5.71 16.07
CA THR A 129 -2.10 -4.91 16.74
C THR A 129 -2.33 -4.82 18.25
N VAL A 130 -1.31 -5.21 19.01
CA VAL A 130 -1.26 -5.00 20.46
C VAL A 130 -0.52 -3.69 20.73
N ASN A 131 -1.23 -2.68 21.24
CA ASN A 131 -0.70 -1.37 21.70
C ASN A 131 -0.18 -0.41 20.61
N ASP A 132 -0.62 -0.54 19.36
CA ASP A 132 -0.29 0.47 18.35
C ASP A 132 -1.13 1.74 18.59
N ASN A 133 -0.48 2.89 18.70
CA ASN A 133 -1.18 4.17 18.77
C ASN A 133 -1.55 4.62 17.35
N TYR A 134 -2.83 4.53 17.01
CA TYR A 134 -3.34 4.98 15.72
C TYR A 134 -4.54 5.92 15.84
N THR A 135 -4.79 6.69 14.79
CA THR A 135 -5.99 7.50 14.63
C THR A 135 -6.62 7.22 13.27
N ILE A 136 -7.94 7.00 13.24
CA ILE A 136 -8.70 6.91 12.00
C ILE A 136 -9.47 8.22 11.80
N GLN A 137 -9.41 8.75 10.58
CA GLN A 137 -10.19 9.92 10.16
C GLN A 137 -10.91 9.60 8.87
N ARG A 138 -12.15 10.09 8.75
CA ARG A 138 -12.92 10.02 7.52
C ARG A 138 -13.16 11.43 6.99
N SER A 139 -12.96 11.61 5.69
CA SER A 139 -13.26 12.84 4.97
C SER A 139 -13.91 12.49 3.63
N GLY A 140 -15.25 12.56 3.59
CA GLY A 140 -16.03 12.16 2.42
C GLY A 140 -15.84 10.67 2.11
N ASN A 141 -15.30 10.38 0.93
CA ASN A 141 -15.01 9.04 0.41
C ASN A 141 -13.62 8.52 0.82
N ARG A 142 -12.88 9.25 1.66
CA ARG A 142 -11.53 8.89 2.09
C ARG A 142 -11.55 8.47 3.56
N ILE A 143 -10.93 7.34 3.85
CA ILE A 143 -10.64 6.89 5.23
C ILE A 143 -9.13 6.79 5.38
N SER A 144 -8.57 7.56 6.30
CA SER A 144 -7.14 7.55 6.59
C SER A 144 -6.85 6.99 7.98
N VAL A 145 -5.80 6.17 8.07
CA VAL A 145 -5.23 5.66 9.30
C VAL A 145 -3.83 6.22 9.45
N GLN A 146 -3.56 6.83 10.59
CA GLN A 146 -2.25 7.35 10.94
C GLN A 146 -1.73 6.66 12.19
N TRP A 147 -0.51 6.13 12.11
CA TRP A 147 0.20 5.57 13.28
C TRP A 147 1.20 6.58 13.81
N LYS A 148 1.30 6.71 15.13
CA LYS A 148 2.41 7.43 15.78
C LYS A 148 3.64 6.53 15.75
N LEU A 149 4.66 6.94 14.98
CA LEU A 149 5.99 6.33 14.98
C LEU A 149 6.77 6.74 16.23
#